data_AF-A0A5M8T3J0-F1
#
_entry.id   AF-A0A5M8T3J0-F1
#
_cell.length_a   1.000
_cell.length_b   1.000
_cell.length_c   1.000
_cell.angle_alpha   90.00
_cell.angle_beta   90.00
_cell.angle_gamma   90.00
#
_symmetry.space_group_name_H-M   'P 1'
#
loop_
_entity.id
_entity.type
_entity.pdbx_description
1 polymer ?
#
loop_
_entity_poly.entity_id
_entity_poly.type
_entity_poly.pdbx_seq_one_letter_code
_entity_poly.pdbx_strand_id
1 'polypeptide(L)' 'MHIPLAGERVCVKGMDGFCTVVRIDLNLGVVDVRCDGTNELMENVSFQSLLPKTDQPFHSNDGYEDEQPQ' A
#
# COMPACT_ATOMS: atom_id res chain seq x y z
N MET A 1 -11.04 9.70 3.89
CA MET A 1 -10.88 8.67 2.85
C MET A 1 -9.71 9.10 1.99
N HIS A 2 -8.62 8.33 1.94
CA HIS A 2 -7.49 8.62 1.05
C HIS A 2 -7.86 8.19 -0.36
N ILE A 3 -7.81 9.12 -1.32
CA ILE A 3 -8.01 8.80 -2.73
C ILE A 3 -6.62 8.84 -3.36
N PRO A 4 -6.11 7.71 -3.86
CA PRO A 4 -4.78 7.65 -4.46
C PRO A 4 -4.71 8.48 -5.75
N LEU A 5 -3.51 8.92 -6.11
CA LEU A 5 -3.22 9.59 -7.37
C LEU A 5 -2.50 8.65 -8.35
N ALA A 6 -2.65 8.88 -9.65
CA ALA A 6 -1.87 8.14 -10.65
C ALA A 6 -0.37 8.46 -10.48
N GLY A 7 0.46 7.43 -10.54
CA GLY A 7 1.90 7.50 -10.21
C GLY A 7 2.21 7.43 -8.71
N GLU A 8 1.20 7.42 -7.84
CA GLU A 8 1.41 7.25 -6.41
C GLU A 8 1.87 5.82 -6.10
N ARG A 9 2.93 5.69 -5.28
CA ARG A 9 3.31 4.39 -4.72
C ARG A 9 2.40 4.06 -3.53
N VAL A 10 1.88 2.85 -3.47
CA VAL A 10 0.94 2.40 -2.45
C VAL A 10 1.33 1.00 -1.98
N CYS A 11 0.92 0.65 -0.76
CA CYS A 11 0.97 -0.73 -0.30
C CYS A 11 -0.42 -1.34 -0.47
N VAL A 12 -0.49 -2.56 -0.98
CA VAL A 12 -1.74 -3.31 -1.06
C VAL A 12 -1.80 -4.28 0.12
N LYS A 13 -2.88 -4.25 0.88
CA LYS A 13 -3.08 -5.13 2.04
C LYS A 13 -2.93 -6.60 1.63
N GLY A 14 -2.05 -7.32 2.30
CA GLY A 14 -1.79 -8.75 2.04
C GLY A 14 -0.79 -9.01 0.90
N MET A 15 -0.16 -7.97 0.36
CA MET A 15 0.96 -8.10 -0.57
C MET A 15 2.24 -7.59 0.06
N ASP A 16 3.35 -8.27 -0.25
CA ASP A 16 4.67 -7.81 0.11
C ASP A 16 5.19 -6.80 -0.92
N GLY A 17 5.60 -5.64 -0.43
CA GLY A 17 6.22 -4.59 -1.24
C GLY A 17 5.27 -3.48 -1.69
N PHE A 18 5.75 -2.67 -2.64
CA PHE A 18 5.06 -1.48 -3.15
C PHE A 18 4.53 -1.71 -4.56
N CYS A 19 3.41 -1.07 -4.86
CA CYS A 19 2.88 -0.98 -6.20
C CYS A 19 2.65 0.49 -6.58
N THR A 20 2.73 0.81 -7.86
CA THR A 20 2.49 2.14 -8.39
C THR A 20 1.10 2.19 -9.03
N VAL A 21 0.29 3.16 -8.64
CA VAL A 21 -1.04 3.39 -9.21
C VAL A 21 -0.89 3.80 -10.66
N VAL A 22 -1.49 3.04 -11.58
CA VAL A 22 -1.45 3.32 -13.02
C VAL A 22 -2.77 3.87 -13.53
N ARG A 23 -3.90 3.49 -12.93
CA ARG A 23 -5.23 3.98 -13.29
C ARG A 23 -6.13 4.05 -12.05
N ILE A 24 -7.07 5.00 -12.08
CA ILE A 24 -8.07 5.18 -11.03
C ILE A 24 -9.45 5.22 -11.68
N ASP A 25 -10.39 4.43 -11.14
CA ASP A 25 -11.81 4.54 -11.43
C ASP A 25 -12.56 4.98 -10.17
N LEU A 26 -12.94 6.26 -10.14
CA LEU A 26 -13.65 6.86 -9.02
C LEU A 26 -15.13 6.45 -8.95
N ASN A 27 -15.72 5.99 -10.05
CA ASN A 27 -17.12 5.54 -10.06
C ASN A 27 -17.24 4.17 -9.38
N LEU A 28 -16.23 3.33 -9.56
CA LEU A 28 -16.16 1.99 -8.98
C LEU A 28 -15.40 1.96 -7.64
N GLY A 29 -14.62 2.99 -7.32
CA GLY A 29 -13.82 3.04 -6.11
C GLY A 29 -12.61 2.09 -6.14
N VAL A 30 -12.03 1.90 -7.33
CA VAL A 30 -10.93 0.97 -7.57
C VAL A 30 -9.76 1.62 -8.31
N VAL A 31 -8.58 1.02 -8.19
CA VAL A 31 -7.37 1.37 -8.95
C VAL A 31 -6.80 0.15 -9.66
N ASP A 32 -6.04 0.41 -10.72
CA ASP A 32 -5.09 -0.56 -11.25
C ASP A 32 -3.69 -0.17 -10.74
N VAL A 33 -2.91 -1.15 -10.30
CA VAL A 33 -1.56 -0.94 -9.77
C VAL A 33 -0.55 -1.85 -10.46
N ARG A 34 0.69 -1.37 -10.61
CA ARG A 34 1.83 -2.18 -11.08
C ARG A 34 2.80 -2.42 -9.94
N CYS A 35 3.08 -3.67 -9.61
CA CYS A 35 3.90 -3.99 -8.43
C CYS A 35 5.39 -4.07 -8.78
N ASP A 36 6.23 -3.40 -7.98
CA ASP A 36 7.64 -3.15 -8.32
C ASP A 36 8.47 -4.44 -8.39
N GLY A 37 8.14 -5.46 -7.59
CA GLY A 37 8.89 -6.73 -7.51
C GLY A 37 8.55 -7.75 -8.60
N THR A 38 7.32 -7.74 -9.12
CA THR A 38 6.85 -8.71 -10.13
C THR A 38 6.59 -8.06 -11.49
N ASN A 39 6.52 -6.72 -11.55
CA ASN A 39 6.07 -5.95 -12.71
C ASN A 39 4.67 -6.35 -13.21
N GLU A 40 3.90 -7.07 -12.39
CA GLU A 40 2.54 -7.49 -12.71
C GLU A 40 1.57 -6.32 -12.58
N LEU A 41 0.59 -6.29 -13.46
CA LEU A 41 -0.55 -5.38 -13.39
C LEU A 41 -1.67 -6.06 -12.59
N MET A 42 -2.09 -5.42 -11.52
CA MET A 42 -3.23 -5.86 -10.71
C MET A 42 -4.38 -4.89 -10.93
N GLU A 43 -5.46 -5.39 -11.51
CA GLU A 43 -6.61 -4.59 -11.94
C GLU A 43 -7.71 -4.56 -10.86
N ASN A 44 -8.47 -3.47 -10.82
CA ASN A 44 -9.65 -3.30 -9.97
C ASN A 44 -9.40 -3.49 -8.46
N VAL A 45 -8.26 -3.05 -7.95
CA VAL A 45 -7.93 -3.05 -6.53
C VAL A 45 -8.75 -2.00 -5.79
N SER A 46 -9.55 -2.41 -4.82
CA SER A 46 -10.37 -1.49 -4.00
C SER A 46 -9.51 -0.46 -3.26
N PHE A 47 -9.98 0.78 -3.18
CA PHE A 47 -9.37 1.82 -2.33
C PHE A 47 -9.24 1.37 -0.86
N GLN A 48 -10.13 0.49 -0.38
CA GLN A 48 -10.07 -0.04 0.98
C GLN A 48 -8.92 -1.02 1.22
N SER A 49 -8.38 -1.60 0.14
CA SER A 49 -7.21 -2.48 0.18
C SER A 49 -5.90 -1.70 0.11
N LEU A 50 -5.95 -0.41 -0.22
CA LEU A 50 -4.77 0.44 -0.25
C LEU A 50 -4.48 0.96 1.15
N LEU A 51 -3.26 0.71 1.60
CA LEU A 51 -2.76 1.30 2.82
C LEU A 51 -2.09 2.64 2.46
N PRO A 52 -2.36 3.72 3.21
CA PRO A 52 -1.65 4.98 3.00
C PRO A 52 -0.15 4.73 3.13
N LYS A 53 0.67 5.51 2.41
CA LYS A 53 2.11 5.60 2.69
C LYS A 53 2.30 6.18 4.09
N THR A 54 2.13 5.38 5.14
CA THR A 54 2.87 5.64 6.35
C THR A 54 4.31 5.33 5.99
N ASP A 55 5.22 6.24 6.32
CA ASP A 55 6.67 6.13 6.14
C ASP A 55 7.30 4.98 6.96
N GLN A 56 6.50 3.97 7.32
CA GLN A 56 6.90 2.82 8.09
C GLN A 56 6.32 1.57 7.44
N PRO A 57 7.15 0.55 7.15
CA PRO A 57 6.62 -0.80 6.99
C PRO A 57 5.79 -1.10 8.24
N PHE A 58 4.65 -1.75 8.07
CA PHE A 58 3.94 -2.33 9.21
C PHE A 58 4.88 -3.37 9.83
N HIS A 59 5.76 -2.94 10.73
CA HIS A 59 6.20 -3.79 11.81
C HIS A 59 4.91 -4.09 12.57
N SER A 60 4.37 -5.29 12.36
CA SER A 60 3.63 -5.94 13.42
C SER A 60 4.47 -5.74 14.68
N ASN A 61 3.95 -4.99 15.65
CA ASN A 61 4.58 -4.85 16.95
C ASN A 61 4.49 -6.21 17.66
N ASP A 62 5.32 -7.15 17.23
CA ASP A 62 5.76 -8.27 18.05
C ASP A 62 7.10 -7.84 18.66
N GLY A 63 7.06 -7.45 19.94
CA GLY A 63 8.24 -7.30 20.79
C GLY A 63 9.01 -5.99 20.68
N TYR A 64 8.63 -4.99 21.47
CA TYR A 64 9.64 -4.14 22.11
C TYR A 64 9.91 -4.73 23.49
N GLU A 65 10.80 -5.73 23.55
CA GLU A 65 11.72 -5.83 24.67
C GLU A 65 12.86 -4.89 24.34
N ASP A 66 12.95 -3.74 25.01
CA ASP A 66 14.26 -3.17 25.32
C ASP A 66 14.14 -2.17 26.49
N GLU A 67 14.92 -2.51 27.50
CA GLU A 67 15.20 -1.80 28.74
C GLU A 67 15.80 -0.42 28.41
N GLN A 68 15.18 0.68 28.85
CA GLN A 68 15.82 1.99 28.78
C GLN A 68 16.60 2.26 30.08
N PRO A 69 17.93 2.44 30.04
CA PRO A 69 18.69 2.91 31.19
C PRO A 69 18.60 4.44 31.29
N GLN A 70 18.23 4.94 32.47
CA GLN A 70 18.95 6.02 33.21
C GLN A 70 18.36 6.17 34.61
#